data_AF-A0A7W2SLQ1-F1
#
_entry.id   AF-A0A7W2SLQ1-F1
#
_cell.length_a   1.000
_cell.length_b   1.000
_cell.length_c   1.000
_cell.angle_alpha   90.00
_cell.angle_beta   90.00
_cell.angle_gamma   90.00
#
_symmetry.space_group_name_H-M   'P 1'
#
loop_
_entity.id
_entity.type
_entity.pdbx_description
1 polymer ?
#
loop_
_entity_poly.entity_id
_entity_poly.type
_entity_poly.pdbx_seq_one_letter_code
_entity_poly.pdbx_strand_id
1 'polypeptide(L)'
;AGDVVTVASTGTFDTKHAGTGKTVNLSATSYGGADNTNYSITDQATATANVTTKAISISGITASNKTYDANTDAALDVSGAAGWIAGDVVTVASTGTFDTKHAGTGKTVNLSATSYGGA
;
A
#
# COMPACT_ATOMS: atom_id res chain seq x y z
N ALA A 1 -10.56 35.47 28.34
CA ALA A 1 -10.08 35.60 26.95
C ALA A 1 -8.78 36.37 27.01
N GLY A 2 -7.66 35.76 26.62
CA GLY A 2 -6.32 36.32 26.82
C GLY A 2 -5.30 35.28 27.27
N ASP A 3 -5.74 34.15 27.79
CA ASP A 3 -4.85 33.10 28.28
C ASP A 3 -4.05 32.48 27.13
N VAL A 4 -2.74 32.36 27.31
CA VAL A 4 -1.80 31.77 26.38
C VAL A 4 -1.25 30.48 26.98
N VAL A 5 -1.78 29.36 26.48
CA VAL A 5 -1.28 28.01 26.75
C VAL A 5 -0.95 27.34 25.42
N THR A 6 0.20 26.69 25.36
CA THR A 6 0.70 25.97 24.19
C THR A 6 1.01 24.53 24.56
N VAL A 7 0.83 23.62 23.60
CA VAL A 7 1.17 22.22 23.73
C VAL A 7 2.02 21.79 22.55
N ALA A 8 3.07 21.04 22.82
CA ALA A 8 3.82 20.29 21.82
C ALA A 8 3.87 18.83 22.26
N SER A 9 3.70 17.91 21.31
CA SER A 9 3.75 16.47 21.56
C SER A 9 4.15 15.77 20.27
N THR A 10 4.78 14.61 20.39
CA THR A 10 5.13 13.72 19.27
C THR A 10 4.36 12.42 19.41
N GLY A 11 4.09 11.74 18.29
CA GLY A 11 3.30 10.51 18.31
C GLY A 11 3.90 9.42 17.41
N THR A 12 3.82 8.16 17.86
CA THR A 12 4.21 6.99 17.07
C THR A 12 3.08 5.97 17.01
N PHE A 13 2.83 5.40 15.83
CA PHE A 13 1.91 4.27 15.71
C PHE A 13 2.41 3.04 16.46
N ASP A 14 1.50 2.33 17.09
CA ASP A 14 1.74 1.05 17.76
C ASP A 14 2.32 -0.04 16.85
N THR A 15 1.92 -0.04 15.57
CA THR A 15 2.45 -0.95 14.55
C THR A 15 2.57 -0.25 13.19
N LYS A 16 3.46 -0.77 12.35
CA LYS A 16 3.68 -0.30 10.97
C LYS A 16 2.58 -0.69 9.98
N HIS A 17 1.66 -1.58 10.37
CA HIS A 17 0.69 -2.16 9.45
C HIS A 17 -0.44 -1.18 9.14
N ALA A 18 -0.93 -1.23 7.90
CA ALA A 18 -2.11 -0.47 7.50
C ALA A 18 -3.34 -0.91 8.32
N GLY A 19 -4.24 0.04 8.57
CA GLY A 19 -5.43 -0.19 9.38
C GLY A 19 -6.10 1.11 9.78
N THR A 20 -7.35 1.00 10.21
CA THR A 20 -8.14 2.13 10.71
C THR A 20 -8.15 2.16 12.23
N GLY A 21 -8.27 3.35 12.82
CA GLY A 21 -8.37 3.50 14.27
C GLY A 21 -7.15 2.99 15.05
N LYS A 22 -5.96 3.03 14.44
CA LYS A 22 -4.72 2.55 15.06
C LYS A 22 -4.30 3.46 16.20
N THR A 23 -3.74 2.87 17.25
CA THR A 23 -3.26 3.61 18.40
C THR A 23 -2.01 4.40 18.03
N VAL A 24 -2.01 5.69 18.38
CA VAL A 24 -0.84 6.56 18.35
C VAL A 24 -0.44 6.82 19.79
N ASN A 25 0.73 6.33 20.19
CA ASN A 25 1.31 6.59 21.50
C ASN A 25 1.92 7.99 21.50
N LEU A 26 1.41 8.87 22.37
CA LEU A 26 1.91 10.24 22.50
C LEU A 26 3.09 10.26 23.46
N SER A 27 4.13 11.03 23.10
CA SER A 27 5.37 11.15 23.86
C SER A 27 5.96 12.55 23.71
N ALA A 28 6.88 12.91 24.61
CA ALA A 28 7.49 14.23 24.67
C ALA A 28 6.45 15.37 24.71
N THR A 29 5.43 15.22 25.55
CA THR A 29 4.43 16.27 25.77
C THR A 29 5.04 17.38 26.62
N SER A 30 5.06 18.60 26.09
CA SER A 30 5.49 19.79 26.81
C SER A 30 4.40 20.85 26.74
N TYR A 31 4.14 21.47 27.88
CA TYR A 31 3.22 22.59 28.02
C TYR A 31 3.99 23.88 28.25
N GLY A 32 3.56 24.96 27.61
CA GLY A 32 4.19 26.26 27.71
C GLY A 32 3.18 27.39 27.50
N GLY A 33 3.69 28.61 27.34
CA GLY A 33 2.86 29.82 27.28
C GLY A 33 2.80 30.52 28.62
N ALA A 34 2.49 31.82 28.59
CA ALA A 34 2.57 32.72 29.75
C ALA A 34 1.66 32.28 30.90
N ASP A 35 0.56 31.59 30.58
CA ASP A 35 -0.47 31.24 31.56
C ASP A 35 -0.49 29.75 31.90
N ASN A 36 0.43 28.93 31.37
CA ASN A 36 0.48 27.47 31.59
C ASN A 36 0.44 27.09 33.08
N THR A 37 1.19 27.80 33.93
CA THR A 37 1.28 27.51 35.36
C THR A 37 -0.01 27.82 36.14
N ASN A 38 -0.99 28.48 35.52
CA ASN A 38 -2.29 28.73 36.14
C ASN A 38 -3.21 27.49 36.07
N TYR A 39 -2.83 26.44 35.34
CA TYR A 39 -3.65 25.25 35.11
C TYR A 39 -3.01 23.99 35.69
N SER A 40 -3.85 23.09 36.19
CA SER A 40 -3.47 21.69 36.43
C SER A 40 -3.74 20.90 35.17
N ILE A 41 -2.68 20.43 34.50
CA ILE A 41 -2.78 19.72 33.22
C ILE A 41 -2.66 18.22 33.44
N THR A 42 -3.57 17.46 32.82
CA THR A 42 -3.52 16.00 32.77
C THR A 42 -3.06 15.55 31.39
N ASP A 43 -2.03 14.71 31.34
CA ASP A 43 -1.50 14.18 30.10
C ASP A 43 -2.50 13.27 29.37
N GLN A 44 -2.46 13.32 28.04
CA GLN A 44 -3.10 12.34 27.17
C GLN A 44 -2.03 11.36 26.67
N ALA A 45 -2.20 10.07 27.00
CA ALA A 45 -1.23 9.04 26.63
C ALA A 45 -1.36 8.57 25.17
N THR A 46 -2.57 8.60 24.62
CA THR A 46 -2.85 8.03 23.29
C THR A 46 -3.85 8.85 22.49
N ALA A 47 -3.75 8.71 21.17
CA ALA A 47 -4.73 9.15 20.19
C ALA A 47 -5.01 8.00 19.21
N THR A 48 -5.93 8.21 18.25
CA THR A 48 -6.16 7.27 17.15
C THR A 48 -5.99 7.95 15.79
N ALA A 49 -5.45 7.21 14.83
CA ALA A 49 -5.32 7.64 13.44
C ALA A 49 -5.32 6.44 12.50
N ASN A 50 -5.45 6.69 11.21
CA ASN A 50 -5.39 5.64 10.19
C ASN A 50 -3.97 5.54 9.62
N VAL A 51 -3.52 4.31 9.35
CA VAL A 51 -2.38 4.04 8.46
C VAL A 51 -2.98 3.53 7.15
N THR A 52 -2.87 4.33 6.10
CA THR A 52 -3.44 4.01 4.79
C THR A 52 -2.63 2.92 4.08
N THR A 53 -3.32 2.09 3.30
CA THR A 53 -2.66 1.13 2.42
C THR A 53 -1.92 1.86 1.30
N LYS A 54 -0.72 1.40 0.98
CA LYS A 54 0.00 1.88 -0.20
C LYS A 54 -0.58 1.20 -1.44
N ALA A 55 -1.06 2.00 -2.39
CA ALA A 55 -1.39 1.47 -3.70
C ALA A 55 -0.11 0.97 -4.41
N ILE A 56 -0.17 -0.25 -4.95
CA ILE A 56 0.86 -0.81 -5.81
C ILE A 56 0.31 -0.95 -7.23
N SER A 57 1.14 -0.65 -8.21
CA SER A 57 0.83 -0.87 -9.62
C SER A 57 1.82 -1.90 -10.15
N ILE A 58 1.29 -2.96 -10.74
CA ILE A 58 2.10 -4.10 -11.17
C ILE A 58 2.35 -4.02 -12.66
N SER A 59 3.60 -4.26 -13.05
CA SER A 59 4.10 -4.17 -14.41
C SER A 59 5.08 -5.30 -14.68
N GLY A 60 5.51 -5.47 -15.94
CA GLY A 60 6.58 -6.41 -16.31
C GLY A 60 6.14 -7.85 -16.58
N ILE A 61 4.85 -8.15 -16.49
CA ILE A 61 4.28 -9.41 -17.02
C ILE A 61 4.31 -9.35 -18.54
N THR A 62 4.86 -10.37 -19.19
CA THR A 62 4.92 -10.47 -20.65
C THR A 62 4.23 -11.74 -21.15
N ALA A 63 3.93 -11.79 -22.44
CA ALA A 63 3.35 -12.96 -23.09
C ALA A 63 4.24 -13.41 -24.24
N SER A 64 4.36 -14.73 -24.39
CA SER A 64 5.12 -15.34 -25.47
C SER A 64 4.29 -15.46 -26.75
N ASN A 65 4.97 -15.47 -27.90
CA ASN A 65 4.35 -15.86 -29.16
C ASN A 65 3.89 -17.32 -29.10
N LYS A 66 2.84 -17.66 -29.85
CA LYS A 66 2.37 -19.03 -30.03
C LYS A 66 2.15 -19.36 -31.50
N THR A 67 2.20 -20.65 -31.82
CA THR A 67 1.68 -21.18 -33.08
C THR A 67 0.15 -21.21 -33.01
N TYR A 68 -0.51 -20.93 -34.14
CA TYR A 68 -1.97 -20.98 -34.23
C TYR A 68 -2.50 -22.38 -33.92
N ASP A 69 -3.36 -22.48 -32.90
CA ASP A 69 -3.99 -23.72 -32.41
C ASP A 69 -5.52 -23.58 -32.29
N ALA A 70 -6.08 -22.52 -32.90
CA ALA A 70 -7.49 -22.14 -32.81
C ALA A 70 -8.02 -21.78 -31.41
N ASN A 71 -7.15 -21.62 -30.41
CA ASN A 71 -7.49 -21.15 -29.06
C ASN A 71 -6.81 -19.81 -28.75
N THR A 72 -7.36 -19.06 -27.79
CA THR A 72 -6.87 -17.77 -27.34
C THR A 72 -5.91 -17.85 -26.16
N ASP A 73 -5.62 -19.02 -25.60
CA ASP A 73 -4.70 -19.14 -24.45
C ASP A 73 -3.32 -18.54 -24.75
N ALA A 74 -2.83 -17.71 -23.82
CA ALA A 74 -1.50 -17.09 -23.87
C ALA A 74 -0.59 -17.65 -22.76
N ALA A 75 0.64 -18.01 -23.12
CA ALA A 75 1.68 -18.33 -22.16
C ALA A 75 2.31 -17.04 -21.63
N LEU A 76 2.25 -16.84 -20.31
CA LEU A 76 2.75 -15.65 -19.64
C LEU A 76 4.09 -15.91 -18.95
N ASP A 77 4.95 -14.90 -18.95
CA ASP A 77 6.14 -14.83 -18.12
C ASP A 77 5.95 -13.71 -17.08
N VAL A 78 5.94 -14.13 -15.81
CA VAL A 78 5.78 -13.25 -14.64
C VAL A 78 7.10 -12.99 -13.92
N SER A 79 8.22 -13.53 -14.39
CA SER A 79 9.53 -13.38 -13.74
C SER A 79 10.02 -11.93 -13.71
N GLY A 80 9.58 -11.12 -14.67
CA GLY A 80 9.83 -9.68 -14.73
C GLY A 80 8.78 -8.83 -13.98
N ALA A 81 7.81 -9.45 -13.30
CA ALA A 81 6.79 -8.71 -12.58
C ALA A 81 7.41 -7.85 -11.47
N ALA A 82 6.91 -6.62 -11.31
CA ALA A 82 7.37 -5.67 -10.30
C ALA A 82 6.25 -4.70 -9.90
N GLY A 83 6.40 -4.01 -8.76
CA GLY A 83 5.45 -2.99 -8.30
C GLY A 83 5.30 -2.87 -6.78
N TRP A 84 5.85 -3.85 -6.04
CA TRP A 84 5.85 -3.89 -4.58
C TRP A 84 7.04 -3.12 -3.97
N ILE A 85 7.08 -3.03 -2.64
CA ILE A 85 8.18 -2.36 -1.93
C ILE A 85 9.37 -3.32 -1.88
N ALA A 86 10.58 -2.79 -2.05
CA ALA A 86 11.79 -3.59 -1.96
C ALA A 86 11.88 -4.29 -0.59
N GLY A 87 12.07 -5.62 -0.60
CA GLY A 87 12.07 -6.45 0.59
C GLY A 87 10.75 -7.19 0.84
N ASP A 88 9.65 -6.81 0.18
CA ASP A 88 8.41 -7.57 0.22
C ASP A 88 8.56 -8.88 -0.57
N VAL A 89 8.02 -9.97 -0.02
CA VAL A 89 7.90 -11.24 -0.74
C VAL A 89 6.53 -11.26 -1.41
N VAL A 90 6.49 -11.26 -2.74
CA VAL A 90 5.25 -11.27 -3.52
C VAL A 90 5.23 -12.45 -4.48
N THR A 91 4.21 -13.30 -4.35
CA THR A 91 3.86 -14.33 -5.33
C THR A 91 2.93 -13.72 -6.36
N VAL A 92 3.30 -13.83 -7.63
CA VAL A 92 2.49 -13.40 -8.77
C VAL A 92 2.02 -14.63 -9.53
N ALA A 93 0.71 -14.79 -9.69
CA ALA A 93 0.13 -15.75 -10.61
C ALA A 93 -0.83 -15.04 -11.54
N SER A 94 -0.70 -15.29 -12.84
CA SER A 94 -1.55 -14.69 -13.85
C SER A 94 -1.98 -15.65 -14.96
N THR A 95 -3.15 -15.41 -15.51
CA THR A 95 -3.64 -16.05 -16.74
C THR A 95 -3.97 -14.99 -17.78
N GLY A 96 -3.73 -15.31 -19.05
CA GLY A 96 -3.93 -14.38 -20.15
C GLY A 96 -4.50 -15.06 -21.39
N THR A 97 -5.24 -14.28 -22.18
CA THR A 97 -5.74 -14.71 -23.49
C THR A 97 -5.45 -13.65 -24.55
N PHE A 98 -5.10 -14.09 -25.75
CA PHE A 98 -5.08 -13.25 -26.93
C PHE A 98 -6.50 -12.72 -27.21
N ASP A 99 -6.58 -11.47 -27.67
CA ASP A 99 -7.81 -10.79 -28.08
C ASP A 99 -8.66 -11.59 -29.09
N THR A 100 -8.01 -12.36 -29.95
CA THR A 100 -8.65 -13.24 -30.93
C THR A 100 -7.85 -14.51 -31.15
N LYS A 101 -8.49 -15.56 -31.69
CA LYS A 101 -7.79 -16.79 -32.07
C LYS A 101 -6.96 -16.66 -33.35
N HIS A 102 -7.28 -15.68 -34.21
CA HIS A 102 -6.67 -15.57 -35.54
C HIS A 102 -5.18 -15.26 -35.46
N ALA A 103 -4.38 -15.80 -36.38
CA ALA A 103 -2.97 -15.48 -36.46
C ALA A 103 -2.75 -14.00 -36.83
N GLY A 104 -1.71 -13.39 -36.26
CA GLY A 104 -1.36 -11.99 -36.50
C GLY A 104 -0.20 -11.55 -35.62
N THR A 105 0.39 -10.40 -35.94
CA THR A 105 1.46 -9.77 -35.15
C THR A 105 0.90 -8.66 -34.26
N GLY A 106 1.54 -8.41 -33.11
CA GLY A 106 1.12 -7.32 -32.22
C GLY A 106 -0.24 -7.55 -31.56
N LYS A 107 -0.62 -8.82 -31.36
CA LYS A 107 -1.89 -9.18 -30.74
C LYS A 107 -1.92 -8.76 -29.28
N THR A 108 -3.03 -8.19 -28.85
CA THR A 108 -3.24 -7.84 -27.44
C THR A 108 -3.46 -9.11 -26.62
N VAL A 109 -2.84 -9.18 -25.44
CA VAL A 109 -3.12 -10.21 -24.43
C VAL A 109 -3.84 -9.57 -23.25
N ASN A 110 -5.04 -10.06 -22.98
CA ASN A 110 -5.87 -9.62 -21.86
C ASN A 110 -5.58 -10.49 -20.64
N LEU A 111 -5.14 -9.87 -19.55
CA LEU A 111 -4.88 -10.53 -18.26
C LEU A 111 -6.21 -10.65 -17.49
N SER A 112 -6.58 -11.84 -17.04
CA SER A 112 -7.90 -12.12 -16.43
C SER A 112 -7.83 -12.40 -14.93
N ALA A 113 -6.82 -13.14 -14.49
CA ALA A 113 -6.51 -13.31 -13.07
C ALA A 113 -5.12 -12.73 -12.81
N THR A 114 -4.99 -11.88 -11.80
CA THR A 114 -3.68 -11.56 -11.24
C THR A 114 -3.83 -11.63 -9.73
N SER A 115 -3.34 -12.71 -9.12
CA SER A 115 -3.29 -12.80 -7.67
C SER A 115 -1.93 -12.35 -7.20
N TYR A 116 -1.97 -11.55 -6.14
CA TYR A 116 -0.80 -11.03 -5.46
C TYR A 116 -0.93 -11.45 -3.99
N GLY A 117 0.02 -12.24 -3.52
CA GLY A 117 0.07 -12.70 -2.14
C GLY A 117 1.46 -12.50 -1.58
N GLY A 118 1.56 -12.06 -0.34
CA GLY A 118 2.81 -11.81 0.35
C GLY A 118 2.58 -11.69 1.84
N ALA A 119 3.57 -12.08 2.64
CA ALA A 119 3.54 -12.00 4.10
C ALA A 119 4.03 -10.62 4.58
#